data_AF-A0A1F8NJT5-F1
#
_entry.id   AF-A0A1F8NJT5-F1
#
_cell.length_a   1.000
_cell.length_b   1.000
_cell.length_c   1.000
_cell.angle_alpha   90.00
_cell.angle_beta   90.00
_cell.angle_gamma   90.00
#
_symmetry.space_group_name_H-M   'P 1'
#
loop_
_entity.id
_entity.type
_entity.pdbx_description
1 polymer ?
#
loop_
_entity_poly.entity_id
_entity_poly.type
_entity_poly.pdbx_seq_one_letter_code
_entity_poly.pdbx_strand_id
1 'polypeptide(L)'
;MREATKIHWDWSTAGEDWPEDPHEYLRIKGSFVYAENILPEYYWFNGQADRYLLGDPIDPSQVTVLNPPYGSLADPSAQIWPFKVHRAIQMYDARYSYLLQPQTVGEGGFWTEFDWDLALRLGAQATGIPYSGVYDWTETEMYWPLSHMVVPAEHALQCQDCHGDNGRMDWQALGYYGDPMLWGGRERMTGAIAGAAQ
;
A
#
# COMPACT_ATOMS: atom_id res chain seq x y z
N MET A 1 17.57 16.82 3.21
CA MET A 1 16.61 16.02 3.99
C MET A 1 16.84 14.56 3.67
N ARG A 2 17.33 13.80 4.65
CA ARG A 2 17.37 12.33 4.66
C ARG A 2 16.70 11.97 5.98
N GLU A 3 15.38 11.96 5.97
CA GLU A 3 14.57 11.64 7.14
C GLU A 3 13.84 10.33 6.85
N ALA A 4 13.72 9.49 7.88
CA ALA A 4 13.00 8.24 7.75
C ALA A 4 11.53 8.51 7.42
N THR A 5 10.92 7.63 6.63
CA THR A 5 9.50 7.70 6.31
C THR A 5 8.78 6.51 6.92
N LYS A 6 7.54 6.73 7.36
CA LYS A 6 6.67 5.66 7.82
C LYS A 6 6.34 4.73 6.65
N ILE A 7 6.61 3.44 6.83
CA ILE A 7 6.31 2.37 5.86
C ILE A 7 5.19 1.46 6.36
N HIS A 8 4.98 1.41 7.68
CA HIS A 8 3.89 0.67 8.31
C HIS A 8 3.19 1.51 9.38
N TRP A 9 1.87 1.39 9.46
CA TRP A 9 1.07 1.95 10.54
C TRP A 9 0.04 0.93 11.04
N ASP A 10 0.23 0.45 12.26
CA ASP A 10 -0.74 -0.40 12.95
C ASP A 10 -1.63 0.41 13.89
N TRP A 11 -2.90 0.63 13.52
CA TRP A 11 -3.86 1.28 14.43
C TRP A 11 -4.41 0.36 15.51
N SER A 12 -4.24 -0.97 15.37
CA SER A 12 -4.82 -1.96 16.30
C SER A 12 -4.23 -1.90 17.70
N THR A 13 -3.03 -1.35 17.83
CA THR A 13 -2.34 -1.17 19.10
C THR A 13 -2.65 0.16 19.77
N ALA A 14 -3.40 1.06 19.13
CA ALA A 14 -3.69 2.38 19.67
C ALA A 14 -4.59 2.28 20.91
N GLY A 15 -4.36 3.14 21.90
CA GLY A 15 -5.10 3.20 23.17
C GLY A 15 -4.38 2.55 24.34
N GLU A 16 -3.40 1.68 24.08
CA GLU A 16 -2.63 0.97 25.10
C GLU A 16 -1.67 1.89 25.87
N ASP A 17 -1.49 1.60 27.16
CA ASP A 17 -0.59 2.36 28.04
C ASP A 17 0.85 1.85 27.95
N TRP A 18 1.46 2.03 26.77
CA TRP A 18 2.86 1.69 26.50
C TRP A 18 3.73 2.94 26.42
N PRO A 19 5.06 2.82 26.60
CA PRO A 19 5.98 3.93 26.37
C PRO A 19 5.84 4.49 24.95
N GLU A 20 5.68 5.82 24.84
CA GLU A 20 5.54 6.50 23.56
C GLU A 20 6.90 6.87 22.94
N ASP A 21 7.06 6.57 21.66
CA ASP A 21 8.13 7.06 20.79
C ASP A 21 7.53 7.49 19.44
N PRO A 22 7.76 8.71 18.95
CA PRO A 22 7.21 9.21 17.69
C PRO A 22 7.47 8.33 16.44
N HIS A 23 8.47 7.45 16.46
CA HIS A 23 8.85 6.56 15.37
C HIS A 23 8.52 5.08 15.62
N GLU A 24 8.05 4.71 16.82
CA GLU A 24 7.70 3.31 17.14
C GLU A 24 6.25 3.17 17.61
N TYR A 25 5.78 4.04 18.51
CA TYR A 25 4.44 3.95 19.09
C TYR A 25 3.94 5.29 19.63
N LEU A 26 2.69 5.64 19.32
CA LEU A 26 1.97 6.70 20.01
C LEU A 26 0.61 6.17 20.44
N ARG A 27 0.22 6.36 21.70
CA ARG A 27 -1.06 5.88 22.22
C ARG A 27 -2.25 6.37 21.39
N ILE A 28 -2.17 7.59 20.88
CA ILE A 28 -3.21 8.20 20.04
C ILE A 28 -3.28 7.61 18.61
N LYS A 29 -2.31 6.81 18.18
CA LYS A 29 -2.16 6.40 16.77
C LYS A 29 -1.79 4.92 16.59
N GLY A 30 -1.29 4.23 17.60
CA GLY A 30 -0.76 2.87 17.51
C GLY A 30 0.71 2.83 17.11
N SER A 31 1.13 1.72 16.52
CA SER A 31 2.54 1.40 16.27
C SER A 31 2.96 1.75 14.84
N PHE A 32 4.25 2.05 14.66
CA PHE A 32 4.82 2.42 13.37
C PHE A 32 6.07 1.62 13.06
N VAL A 33 6.34 1.51 11.75
CA VAL A 33 7.68 1.16 11.27
C VAL A 33 8.14 2.28 10.35
N TYR A 34 9.34 2.79 10.63
CA TYR A 34 10.01 3.80 9.83
C TYR A 34 11.24 3.19 9.16
N ALA A 35 11.54 3.66 7.95
CA ALA A 35 12.73 3.28 7.23
C ALA A 35 13.34 4.45 6.47
N GLU A 36 14.64 4.39 6.25
CA GLU A 36 15.41 5.35 5.47
C GLU A 36 16.12 4.67 4.29
N ASN A 37 16.49 5.44 3.26
CA ASN A 37 17.18 4.93 2.06
C ASN A 37 16.49 3.70 1.44
N ILE A 38 15.16 3.73 1.42
CA ILE A 38 14.31 2.60 1.04
C ILE A 38 14.46 2.31 -0.46
N LEU A 39 14.63 1.03 -0.80
CA LEU A 39 14.52 0.57 -2.18
C LEU A 39 13.06 0.65 -2.63
N PRO A 40 12.76 1.32 -3.75
CA PRO A 40 11.41 1.30 -4.30
C PRO A 40 10.95 -0.12 -4.62
N GLU A 41 9.65 -0.33 -4.51
CA GLU A 41 8.99 -1.49 -5.09
C GLU A 41 8.58 -1.14 -6.54
N TYR A 42 8.70 -2.09 -7.46
CA TYR A 42 8.53 -1.85 -8.89
C TYR A 42 7.27 -2.53 -9.42
N TYR A 43 6.37 -1.75 -10.02
CA TYR A 43 5.08 -2.23 -10.52
C TYR A 43 4.80 -1.69 -11.92
N TRP A 44 3.97 -2.40 -12.69
CA TRP A 44 3.46 -1.86 -13.95
C TRP A 44 2.53 -0.68 -13.70
N PHE A 45 2.73 0.39 -14.46
CA PHE A 45 1.92 1.60 -14.39
C PHE A 45 1.73 2.22 -15.77
N ASN A 46 0.49 2.48 -16.15
CA ASN A 46 0.08 3.12 -17.41
C ASN A 46 -0.41 4.57 -17.22
N GLY A 47 -0.20 5.15 -16.03
CA GLY A 47 -0.65 6.50 -15.69
C GLY A 47 -2.02 6.56 -15.02
N GLN A 48 -2.71 5.42 -14.88
CA GLN A 48 -4.00 5.31 -14.20
C GLN A 48 -3.90 4.40 -12.97
N ALA A 49 -4.70 4.68 -11.96
CA ALA A 49 -4.84 3.86 -10.76
C ALA A 49 -6.31 3.80 -10.37
N ASP A 50 -6.70 2.71 -9.72
CA ASP A 50 -8.00 2.66 -9.05
C ASP A 50 -7.94 3.38 -7.69
N ARG A 51 -9.08 3.43 -7.01
CA ARG A 51 -9.16 3.86 -5.61
C ARG A 51 -10.29 3.15 -4.88
N TYR A 52 -10.01 2.73 -3.65
CA TYR A 52 -11.02 2.41 -2.67
C TYR A 52 -11.84 3.67 -2.36
N LEU A 53 -13.15 3.58 -2.48
CA LEU A 53 -14.09 4.61 -2.07
C LEU A 53 -14.73 4.24 -0.74
N LEU A 54 -15.14 5.28 -0.01
CA LEU A 54 -15.80 5.11 1.27
C LEU A 54 -17.08 4.27 1.11
N GLY A 55 -17.14 3.13 1.80
CA GLY A 55 -18.26 2.19 1.73
C GLY A 55 -18.09 1.05 0.74
N ASP A 56 -17.00 1.02 -0.03
CA ASP A 56 -16.69 -0.13 -0.87
C ASP A 56 -16.46 -1.39 -0.01
N PRO A 57 -16.96 -2.55 -0.43
CA PRO A 57 -16.75 -3.79 0.31
C PRO A 57 -15.29 -4.24 0.23
N ILE A 58 -14.83 -4.89 1.29
CA ILE A 58 -13.51 -5.52 1.40
C ILE A 58 -13.64 -7.01 1.73
N ASP A 59 -12.60 -7.77 1.44
CA ASP A 59 -12.38 -9.10 2.00
C ASP A 59 -11.32 -8.99 3.11
N PRO A 60 -11.70 -9.09 4.40
CA PRO A 60 -10.75 -8.93 5.51
C PRO A 60 -9.75 -10.07 5.65
N SER A 61 -9.90 -11.16 4.87
CA SER A 61 -8.90 -12.23 4.79
C SER A 61 -7.75 -11.92 3.83
N GLN A 62 -7.85 -10.82 3.08
CA GLN A 62 -6.88 -10.36 2.09
C GLN A 62 -6.45 -8.93 2.39
N VAL A 63 -5.29 -8.54 1.87
CA VAL A 63 -4.85 -7.15 1.91
C VAL A 63 -5.74 -6.30 1.00
N THR A 64 -6.37 -5.27 1.55
CA THR A 64 -7.14 -4.31 0.75
C THR A 64 -6.20 -3.28 0.12
N VAL A 65 -6.07 -3.29 -1.20
CA VAL A 65 -5.26 -2.29 -1.92
C VAL A 65 -6.09 -1.03 -2.16
N LEU A 66 -5.69 0.08 -1.54
CA LEU A 66 -6.47 1.31 -1.53
C LEU A 66 -6.38 2.09 -2.84
N ASN A 67 -5.32 1.91 -3.61
CA ASN A 67 -5.11 2.61 -4.87
C ASN A 67 -4.19 1.82 -5.83
N PRO A 68 -4.64 0.64 -6.29
CA PRO A 68 -3.80 -0.23 -7.11
C PRO A 68 -3.41 0.47 -8.42
N PRO A 69 -2.11 0.50 -8.79
CA PRO A 69 -1.68 1.03 -10.08
C PRO A 69 -2.15 0.11 -11.20
N TYR A 70 -2.65 0.67 -12.30
CA TYR A 70 -3.01 -0.10 -13.49
C TYR A 70 -1.83 -0.27 -14.43
N GLY A 71 -1.75 -1.46 -15.03
CA GLY A 71 -0.77 -1.80 -16.04
C GLY A 71 -0.44 -3.29 -15.97
N SER A 72 0.18 -3.79 -17.01
CA SER A 72 0.70 -5.17 -17.02
C SER A 72 1.80 -5.31 -18.05
N LEU A 73 2.41 -6.50 -18.09
CA LEU A 73 3.32 -6.87 -19.19
C LEU A 73 2.62 -6.79 -20.55
N ALA A 74 1.32 -7.07 -20.64
CA ALA A 74 0.59 -7.05 -21.91
C ALA A 74 0.11 -5.66 -22.33
N ASP A 75 0.11 -4.68 -21.42
CA ASP A 75 -0.31 -3.30 -21.72
C ASP A 75 0.85 -2.53 -22.39
N PRO A 76 0.75 -2.19 -23.69
CA PRO A 76 1.82 -1.51 -24.41
C PRO A 76 2.08 -0.09 -23.89
N SER A 77 1.10 0.52 -23.21
CA SER A 77 1.24 1.85 -22.61
C SER A 77 1.86 1.82 -21.21
N ALA A 78 1.87 0.66 -20.55
CA ALA A 78 2.43 0.51 -19.22
C ALA A 78 3.96 0.41 -19.24
N GLN A 79 4.59 1.04 -18.25
CA GLN A 79 6.02 0.93 -17.93
C GLN A 79 6.19 0.44 -16.49
N ILE A 80 7.37 -0.10 -16.17
CA ILE A 80 7.71 -0.45 -14.78
C ILE A 80 8.09 0.85 -14.05
N TRP A 81 7.36 1.18 -12.98
CA TRP A 81 7.54 2.39 -12.20
C TRP A 81 7.95 2.09 -10.76
N PRO A 82 8.77 2.95 -10.13
CA PRO A 82 9.10 2.86 -8.71
C PRO A 82 7.97 3.44 -7.84
N PHE A 83 7.60 2.71 -6.80
CA PHE A 83 6.61 3.10 -5.80
C PHE A 83 7.17 2.97 -4.38
N LYS A 84 6.72 3.88 -3.50
CA LYS A 84 6.67 3.61 -2.06
C LYS A 84 5.33 2.95 -1.76
N VAL A 85 5.34 1.77 -1.16
CA VAL A 85 4.13 1.13 -0.65
C VAL A 85 4.05 1.37 0.85
N HIS A 86 2.96 2.01 1.29
CA HIS A 86 2.65 2.17 2.71
C HIS A 86 1.65 1.09 3.11
N ARG A 87 1.98 0.32 4.13
CA ARG A 87 1.16 -0.76 4.66
C ARG A 87 0.51 -0.34 5.97
N ALA A 88 -0.68 -0.81 6.26
CA ALA A 88 -1.35 -0.47 7.52
C ALA A 88 -2.34 -1.53 7.97
N ILE A 89 -2.56 -1.58 9.28
CA ILE A 89 -3.69 -2.26 9.91
C ILE A 89 -4.71 -1.19 10.29
N GLN A 90 -5.93 -1.31 9.77
CA GLN A 90 -7.01 -0.34 9.91
C GLN A 90 -8.32 -1.02 10.33
N MET A 91 -9.26 -0.26 10.90
CA MET A 91 -10.55 -0.80 11.34
C MET A 91 -11.50 -0.97 10.15
N TYR A 92 -12.27 -2.05 10.17
CA TYR A 92 -13.39 -2.28 9.28
C TYR A 92 -14.63 -2.70 10.06
N ASP A 93 -15.80 -2.54 9.48
CA ASP A 93 -17.05 -3.03 10.06
C ASP A 93 -17.15 -4.56 9.91
N ALA A 94 -17.16 -5.29 11.02
CA ALA A 94 -17.13 -6.76 11.00
C ALA A 94 -18.40 -7.40 10.40
N ARG A 95 -19.48 -6.63 10.23
CA ARG A 95 -20.74 -7.11 9.63
C ARG A 95 -20.95 -6.62 8.20
N TYR A 96 -20.59 -5.37 7.93
CA TYR A 96 -20.80 -4.78 6.61
C TYR A 96 -19.58 -4.87 5.69
N SER A 97 -18.42 -5.25 6.24
CA SER A 97 -17.19 -5.51 5.49
C SER A 97 -16.75 -4.31 4.65
N TYR A 98 -16.67 -3.12 5.23
CA TYR A 98 -15.99 -1.96 4.64
C TYR A 98 -15.11 -1.27 5.69
N LEU A 99 -14.08 -0.55 5.24
CA LEU A 99 -13.22 0.26 6.11
C LEU A 99 -14.03 1.37 6.77
N LEU A 100 -13.75 1.61 8.06
CA LEU A 100 -14.42 2.62 8.86
C LEU A 100 -13.58 3.91 8.97
N GLN A 101 -14.26 5.06 8.99
CA GLN A 101 -13.62 6.35 9.17
C GLN A 101 -13.90 6.88 10.58
N PRO A 102 -13.01 6.68 11.57
CA PRO A 102 -13.24 7.16 12.93
C PRO A 102 -13.11 8.69 13.00
N GLN A 103 -13.80 9.29 13.98
CA GLN A 103 -13.45 10.62 14.46
C GLN A 103 -12.25 10.52 15.40
N THR A 104 -11.08 10.97 14.94
CA THR A 104 -9.85 10.91 15.74
C THR A 104 -9.66 12.11 16.66
N VAL A 105 -10.07 13.30 16.22
CA VAL A 105 -9.86 14.58 16.91
C VAL A 105 -11.19 15.27 17.21
N GLY A 106 -11.20 16.12 18.24
CA GLY A 106 -12.37 16.89 18.66
C GLY A 106 -13.13 16.21 19.80
N GLU A 107 -14.28 16.78 20.17
CA GLU A 107 -15.15 16.25 21.23
C GLU A 107 -15.57 14.80 20.90
N GLY A 108 -15.31 13.86 21.82
CA GLY A 108 -15.57 12.44 21.62
C GLY A 108 -14.58 11.72 20.69
N GLY A 109 -13.54 12.41 20.20
CA GLY A 109 -12.55 11.84 19.31
C GLY A 109 -11.62 10.84 20.01
N PHE A 110 -11.13 9.85 19.26
CA PHE A 110 -10.28 8.79 19.81
C PHE A 110 -9.04 9.31 20.54
N TRP A 111 -8.43 10.42 20.09
CA TRP A 111 -7.21 10.96 20.69
C TRP A 111 -7.39 11.51 22.11
N THR A 112 -8.63 11.75 22.55
CA THR A 112 -8.94 12.16 23.93
C THR A 112 -9.62 11.05 24.72
N GLU A 113 -10.61 10.38 24.11
CA GLU A 113 -11.44 9.40 24.82
C GLU A 113 -10.84 8.00 24.85
N PHE A 114 -10.00 7.66 23.87
CA PHE A 114 -9.48 6.30 23.67
C PHE A 114 -10.57 5.22 23.59
N ASP A 115 -11.74 5.59 23.06
CA ASP A 115 -12.89 4.71 22.82
C ASP A 115 -13.15 4.60 21.31
N TRP A 116 -12.80 3.44 20.74
CA TRP A 116 -13.02 3.18 19.32
C TRP A 116 -14.51 3.11 18.96
N ASP A 117 -15.37 2.52 19.79
CA ASP A 117 -16.80 2.41 19.47
C ASP A 117 -17.43 3.80 19.39
N LEU A 118 -17.11 4.69 20.34
CA LEU A 118 -17.55 6.09 20.30
C LEU A 118 -17.04 6.82 19.05
N ALA A 119 -15.73 6.73 18.77
CA ALA A 119 -15.11 7.39 17.62
C ALA A 119 -15.70 6.91 16.28
N LEU A 120 -16.00 5.63 16.16
CA LEU A 120 -16.60 5.01 14.98
C LEU A 120 -18.07 5.40 14.81
N ARG A 121 -18.85 5.52 15.90
CA ARG A 121 -20.23 6.04 15.85
C ARG A 121 -20.28 7.49 15.39
N LEU A 122 -19.37 8.33 15.87
CA LEU A 122 -19.26 9.72 15.44
C LEU A 122 -18.83 9.80 13.96
N GLY A 123 -17.88 8.96 13.56
CA GLY A 123 -17.46 8.80 12.17
C GLY A 123 -18.60 8.40 11.22
N ALA A 124 -19.42 7.44 11.62
CA ALA A 124 -20.61 7.00 10.88
C ALA A 124 -21.62 8.14 10.71
N GLN A 125 -21.86 8.95 11.74
CA GLN A 125 -22.74 10.12 11.66
C GLN A 125 -22.21 11.17 10.69
N ALA A 126 -20.89 11.44 10.72
CA ALA A 126 -20.26 12.44 9.86
C ALA A 126 -20.21 12.02 8.39
N THR A 127 -20.02 10.73 8.12
CA THR A 127 -19.87 10.18 6.76
C THR A 127 -21.21 9.77 6.12
N GLY A 128 -22.23 9.51 6.94
CA GLY A 128 -23.49 8.92 6.47
C GLY A 128 -23.42 7.43 6.17
N ILE A 129 -22.27 6.78 6.42
CA ILE A 129 -22.12 5.33 6.29
C ILE A 129 -22.47 4.67 7.63
N PRO A 130 -23.35 3.66 7.66
CA PRO A 130 -23.70 2.98 8.91
C PRO A 130 -22.47 2.40 9.64
N TYR A 131 -22.58 2.21 10.94
CA TYR A 131 -21.66 1.38 11.70
C TYR A 131 -22.49 0.39 12.51
N SER A 132 -22.16 -0.89 12.39
CA SER A 132 -22.93 -1.99 12.98
C SER A 132 -22.79 -2.09 14.50
N GLY A 133 -21.83 -1.37 15.08
CA GLY A 133 -21.45 -1.50 16.49
C GLY A 133 -20.44 -2.62 16.74
N VAL A 134 -19.93 -3.27 15.68
CA VAL A 134 -18.86 -4.26 15.77
C VAL A 134 -17.82 -3.95 14.70
N TYR A 135 -16.58 -3.76 15.13
CA TYR A 135 -15.43 -3.56 14.24
C TYR A 135 -14.38 -4.64 14.49
N ASP A 136 -13.50 -4.81 13.53
CA ASP A 136 -12.28 -5.60 13.65
C ASP A 136 -11.19 -4.95 12.78
N TRP A 137 -10.03 -5.58 12.68
CA TRP A 137 -8.84 -5.05 12.03
C TRP A 137 -8.54 -5.78 10.72
N THR A 138 -8.06 -5.05 9.73
CA THR A 138 -7.69 -5.60 8.42
C THR A 138 -6.42 -4.93 7.90
N GLU A 139 -5.70 -5.65 7.05
CA GLU A 139 -4.52 -5.14 6.36
C GLU A 139 -4.90 -4.33 5.12
N THR A 140 -4.12 -3.28 4.87
CA THR A 140 -4.28 -2.38 3.73
C THR A 140 -2.94 -1.96 3.15
N GLU A 141 -2.93 -1.67 1.85
CA GLU A 141 -1.76 -1.15 1.14
C GLU A 141 -2.10 0.09 0.33
N MET A 142 -1.17 1.04 0.28
CA MET A 142 -1.30 2.26 -0.51
C MET A 142 -0.01 2.56 -1.28
N TYR A 143 -0.15 2.77 -2.58
CA TYR A 143 0.93 2.91 -3.55
C TYR A 143 1.17 4.38 -3.87
N TRP A 144 2.40 4.85 -3.68
CA TRP A 144 2.79 6.23 -3.98
C TRP A 144 3.90 6.25 -5.03
N PRO A 145 3.65 6.78 -6.25
CA PRO A 145 4.67 6.81 -7.29
C PRO A 145 5.82 7.74 -6.88
N LEU A 146 7.05 7.30 -7.09
CA LEU A 146 8.25 8.05 -6.75
C LEU A 146 8.73 8.86 -7.97
N SER A 147 8.40 10.15 -7.98
CA SER A 147 8.73 11.08 -9.09
C SER A 147 9.74 12.17 -8.71
N HIS A 148 10.25 12.17 -7.49
CA HIS A 148 11.21 13.16 -6.96
C HIS A 148 12.45 12.45 -6.41
N MET A 149 13.43 13.22 -5.90
CA MET A 149 14.72 12.69 -5.43
C MET A 149 15.54 11.98 -6.52
N VAL A 150 15.43 12.45 -7.77
CA VAL A 150 16.25 11.98 -8.88
C VAL A 150 17.73 12.22 -8.54
N VAL A 151 18.50 11.14 -8.50
CA VAL A 151 19.94 11.16 -8.20
C VAL A 151 20.75 11.58 -9.43
N PRO A 152 21.99 12.06 -9.25
CA PRO A 152 22.93 12.28 -10.35
C PRO A 152 23.06 11.03 -11.26
N ALA A 153 23.38 11.26 -12.54
CA ALA A 153 23.42 10.19 -13.54
C ALA A 153 24.43 9.08 -13.20
N GLU A 154 25.53 9.39 -12.52
CA GLU A 154 26.50 8.40 -12.04
C GLU A 154 25.94 7.43 -10.98
N HIS A 155 24.77 7.70 -10.42
CA HIS A 155 24.06 6.85 -9.46
C HIS A 155 22.78 6.23 -10.03
N ALA A 156 22.52 6.40 -11.33
CA ALA A 156 21.43 5.71 -11.99
C ALA A 156 21.63 4.19 -11.95
N LEU A 157 20.52 3.45 -11.96
CA LEU A 157 20.56 1.98 -12.04
C LEU A 157 21.31 1.55 -13.30
N GLN A 158 22.25 0.62 -13.12
CA GLN A 158 23.00 0.00 -14.20
C GLN A 158 22.41 -1.39 -14.52
N CYS A 159 22.87 -2.01 -15.60
CA CYS A 159 22.33 -3.29 -16.07
C CYS A 159 22.26 -4.35 -14.95
N GLN A 160 23.32 -4.46 -14.14
CA GLN A 160 23.41 -5.42 -13.05
C GLN A 160 22.50 -5.12 -11.85
N ASP A 161 22.00 -3.88 -11.71
CA ASP A 161 21.01 -3.56 -10.67
C ASP A 161 19.68 -4.28 -10.94
N CYS A 162 19.37 -4.59 -12.19
CA CYS A 162 18.15 -5.33 -12.55
C CYS A 162 18.44 -6.80 -12.90
N HIS A 163 19.57 -7.06 -13.57
CA HIS A 163 19.89 -8.35 -14.20
C HIS A 163 20.98 -9.15 -13.47
N GLY A 164 21.43 -8.68 -12.31
CA GLY A 164 22.38 -9.41 -11.46
C GLY A 164 21.68 -10.40 -10.53
N ASP A 165 22.46 -11.24 -9.84
CA ASP A 165 21.96 -12.30 -8.95
C ASP A 165 21.04 -11.78 -7.82
N ASN A 166 21.23 -10.52 -7.40
CA ASN A 166 20.38 -9.81 -6.43
C ASN A 166 19.71 -8.59 -7.08
N GLY A 167 19.18 -8.77 -8.29
CA GLY A 167 18.50 -7.72 -9.04
C GLY A 167 17.28 -7.15 -8.32
N ARG A 168 16.97 -5.88 -8.59
CA ARG A 168 15.86 -5.13 -7.99
C ARG A 168 14.48 -5.56 -8.47
N MET A 169 14.40 -6.34 -9.55
CA MET A 169 13.16 -6.67 -10.22
C MET A 169 12.71 -8.09 -9.86
N ASP A 170 11.51 -8.20 -9.29
CA ASP A 170 10.81 -9.48 -9.24
C ASP A 170 10.18 -9.76 -10.61
N TRP A 171 10.96 -10.39 -11.48
CA TRP A 171 10.56 -10.65 -12.86
C TRP A 171 9.28 -11.50 -12.95
N GLN A 172 9.10 -12.46 -12.03
CA GLN A 172 7.92 -13.34 -12.04
C GLN A 172 6.67 -12.58 -11.60
N ALA A 173 6.75 -11.76 -10.55
CA ALA A 173 5.66 -10.89 -10.15
C ALA A 173 5.29 -9.87 -11.25
N LEU A 174 6.27 -9.43 -12.03
CA LEU A 174 6.07 -8.57 -13.21
C LEU A 174 5.53 -9.32 -14.45
N GLY A 175 5.32 -10.63 -14.36
CA GLY A 175 4.74 -11.46 -15.41
C GLY A 175 5.73 -12.00 -16.45
N TYR A 176 7.04 -11.85 -16.24
CA TYR A 176 8.06 -12.48 -17.07
C TYR A 176 8.33 -13.93 -16.62
N TYR A 177 8.78 -14.80 -17.54
CA TYR A 177 9.21 -16.16 -17.17
C TYR A 177 10.48 -16.18 -16.31
N GLY A 178 11.28 -15.12 -16.40
CA GLY A 178 12.53 -14.92 -15.71
C GLY A 178 13.18 -13.64 -16.20
N ASP A 179 14.47 -13.48 -15.96
CA ASP A 179 15.21 -12.30 -16.41
C ASP A 179 15.05 -12.08 -17.95
N PRO A 180 14.50 -10.93 -18.39
CA PRO A 180 14.33 -10.61 -19.81
C PRO A 180 15.63 -10.62 -20.62
N MET A 181 16.79 -10.42 -20.00
CA MET A 181 18.10 -10.52 -20.65
C MET A 181 18.39 -11.96 -21.13
N LEU A 182 17.84 -12.96 -20.43
CA LEU A 182 18.00 -14.38 -20.76
C LEU A 182 16.80 -14.92 -21.56
N TRP A 183 15.59 -14.53 -21.17
CA TRP A 183 14.34 -15.11 -21.67
C TRP A 183 13.71 -14.29 -22.82
N GLY A 184 14.11 -13.03 -22.98
CA GLY A 184 13.53 -12.08 -23.93
C GLY A 184 12.48 -11.18 -23.31
N GLY A 185 12.30 -9.99 -23.88
CA GLY A 185 11.39 -8.97 -23.39
C GLY A 185 9.91 -9.19 -23.77
N ARG A 186 9.11 -8.15 -23.51
CA ARG A 186 7.64 -8.12 -23.69
C ARG A 186 7.14 -8.74 -25.01
N GLU A 187 7.76 -8.41 -26.14
CA GLU A 187 7.31 -8.86 -27.47
C GLU A 187 7.38 -10.38 -27.66
N ARG A 188 8.40 -11.03 -27.09
CA ARG A 188 8.57 -12.49 -27.19
C ARG A 188 7.55 -13.22 -26.33
N MET A 189 7.18 -12.60 -25.21
CA MET A 189 6.26 -13.14 -24.22
C MET A 189 4.80 -13.03 -24.70
N THR A 190 4.39 -11.89 -25.25
CA THR A 190 3.02 -11.70 -25.77
C THR A 190 2.76 -12.56 -27.01
N GLY A 191 3.78 -12.79 -27.86
CA GLY A 191 3.69 -13.72 -28.99
C GLY A 191 3.53 -15.19 -28.57
N ALA A 192 4.14 -15.61 -27.47
CA ALA A 192 4.00 -16.96 -26.93
C ALA A 192 2.60 -17.22 -26.34
N ILE A 193 2.00 -16.22 -25.69
CA ILE A 193 0.64 -16.31 -25.12
C ILE A 193 -0.41 -16.38 -26.24
N ALA A 194 -0.22 -15.63 -27.34
CA ALA A 194 -1.11 -15.68 -28.50
C ALA A 194 -1.01 -17.01 -29.31
N GLY A 195 0.14 -17.68 -29.26
CA GLY A 195 0.36 -18.98 -29.91
C GLY A 195 -0.15 -20.18 -29.13
N ALA A 196 -0.31 -20.07 -27.80
CA ALA A 196 -0.82 -21.14 -26.94
C ALA A 196 -2.37 -21.21 -26.88
N ALA A 197 -3.05 -20.21 -27.47
CA ALA A 197 -4.51 -20.12 -27.55
C ALA A 197 -5.09 -20.56 -28.91
N GLN A 198 -4.32 -21.34 -29.70
CA GLN A 198 -4.73 -21.92 -30.99
C GLN A 198 -4.67 -23.44 -30.96
#